data_AF-A0A498H6Y3-F1
#
_entry.id   AF-A0A498H6Y3-F1
#
_cell.length_a   1.000
_cell.length_b   1.000
_cell.length_c   1.000
_cell.angle_alpha   90.00
_cell.angle_beta   90.00
_cell.angle_gamma   90.00
#
_symmetry.space_group_name_H-M   'P 1'
#
loop_
_entity.id
_entity.type
_entity.pdbx_description
1 polymer ?
#
loop_
_entity_poly.entity_id
_entity_poly.type
_entity_poly.pdbx_seq_one_letter_code
_entity_poly.pdbx_strand_id
1 'polypeptide(L)'
;MLNHIDAPFAKDYQKIVYKPFIDYQTGEIRQGSYYFKPLSNTILEYVDHPEHKFVGEIGILARKHTDIDDQELDVARPQKFINKQEIMDNILNMSQKQAEDLGVSRCRFQGIKNRIREDGDLNLNIPAVRRLIN
;
A
#
# COMPACT_ATOMS: atom_id res chain seq x y z
N MET A 1 -7.39 -20.15 20.05
CA MET A 1 -7.17 -18.84 20.69
C MET A 1 -6.51 -17.94 19.66
N LEU A 2 -7.08 -16.76 19.38
CA LEU A 2 -6.39 -15.76 18.57
C LEU A 2 -5.21 -15.20 19.36
N ASN A 3 -4.03 -15.13 18.74
CA ASN A 3 -2.90 -14.40 19.32
C ASN A 3 -3.21 -12.91 19.22
N HIS A 4 -3.31 -12.23 20.36
CA HIS A 4 -3.59 -10.80 20.40
C HIS A 4 -2.27 -10.04 20.52
N ILE A 5 -1.97 -9.23 19.51
CA ILE A 5 -0.77 -8.39 19.42
C ILE A 5 -1.26 -6.94 19.40
N ASP A 6 -0.76 -6.11 20.32
CA ASP A 6 -1.06 -4.66 20.33
C ASP A 6 0.19 -3.84 20.03
N ALA A 7 0.10 -3.08 18.95
CA ALA A 7 1.18 -2.26 18.42
C ALA A 7 0.86 -0.77 18.64
N PRO A 8 1.85 0.03 19.06
CA PRO A 8 1.63 1.45 19.33
C PRO A 8 1.18 2.19 18.07
N PHE A 9 0.27 3.16 18.26
CA PHE A 9 -0.26 4.00 17.18
C PHE A 9 0.87 4.55 16.28
N ALA A 10 0.80 4.27 14.99
CA ALA A 10 1.77 4.68 14.01
C ALA A 10 1.07 5.35 12.81
N LYS A 11 1.42 6.62 12.54
CA LYS A 11 0.92 7.36 11.37
C LYS A 11 1.33 6.72 10.04
N ASP A 12 2.45 6.00 10.03
CA ASP A 12 2.94 5.23 8.90
C ASP A 12 2.60 3.74 9.09
N TYR A 13 1.42 3.35 8.60
CA TYR A 13 0.85 2.02 8.79
C TYR A 13 1.69 0.90 8.16
N GLN A 14 2.45 1.20 7.10
CA GLN A 14 3.30 0.19 6.43
C GLN A 14 4.50 -0.21 7.29
N LYS A 15 4.91 0.65 8.23
CA LYS A 15 6.03 0.39 9.14
C LYS A 15 5.63 -0.27 10.45
N ILE A 16 4.33 -0.40 10.74
CA ILE A 16 3.85 -0.92 12.03
C ILE A 16 4.30 -2.36 12.27
N VAL A 17 4.40 -3.16 11.22
CA VAL A 17 4.82 -4.57 11.23
C VAL A 17 6.27 -4.73 11.74
N TYR A 18 7.08 -3.68 11.64
CA TYR A 18 8.47 -3.67 12.08
C TYR A 18 8.68 -2.96 13.43
N LYS A 19 7.62 -2.40 14.02
CA LYS A 19 7.70 -1.75 15.33
C LYS A 19 7.61 -2.79 16.46
N PRO A 20 8.19 -2.50 17.63
CA PRO A 20 7.96 -3.29 18.83
C PRO A 20 6.48 -3.27 19.24
N PHE A 21 5.97 -4.39 19.72
CA PHE A 21 4.61 -4.60 20.20
C PHE A 21 4.62 -5.53 21.42
N ILE A 22 3.53 -5.56 22.18
CA ILE A 22 3.41 -6.43 23.36
C ILE A 22 2.66 -7.71 22.97
N ASP A 23 3.21 -8.88 23.33
CA ASP A 23 2.51 -10.16 23.28
C ASP A 23 1.75 -10.36 24.59
N TYR A 24 0.41 -10.37 24.56
CA TYR A 24 -0.39 -10.52 25.78
C TYR A 24 -0.36 -11.93 26.39
N GLN A 25 0.07 -12.95 25.64
CA GLN A 25 0.18 -14.29 26.20
C GLN A 25 1.41 -14.42 27.10
N THR A 26 2.50 -13.74 26.76
CA THR A 26 3.77 -13.84 27.49
C THR A 26 4.13 -12.57 28.27
N GLY A 27 3.53 -11.43 27.94
CA GLY A 27 3.88 -10.11 28.47
C GLY A 27 5.18 -9.53 27.88
N GLU A 28 5.78 -10.19 26.90
CA GLU A 28 7.07 -9.79 26.32
C GLU A 28 6.88 -8.77 25.21
N ILE A 29 7.87 -7.88 25.07
CA ILE A 29 7.97 -6.98 23.91
C ILE A 29 8.62 -7.76 22.77
N ARG A 30 7.90 -7.92 21.66
CA ARG A 30 8.36 -8.57 20.44
C ARG A 30 8.43 -7.59 19.29
N GLN A 31 9.16 -7.94 18.23
CA GLN A 31 9.34 -7.09 17.06
C GLN A 31 9.50 -7.95 15.81
N GLY A 32 8.98 -7.46 14.68
CA GLY A 32 9.22 -8.02 13.35
C GLY A 32 8.01 -8.72 12.75
N SER A 33 8.05 -8.87 11.42
CA SER A 33 6.92 -9.35 10.61
C SER A 33 6.56 -10.81 10.81
N TYR A 34 7.49 -11.64 11.31
CA TYR A 34 7.26 -13.07 11.56
C TYR A 34 6.09 -13.34 12.52
N TYR A 35 5.79 -12.39 13.40
CA TYR A 35 4.69 -12.50 14.36
C TYR A 35 3.34 -12.01 13.82
N PHE A 36 3.33 -11.32 12.68
CA PHE A 36 2.11 -10.83 12.04
C PHE A 36 1.58 -11.88 11.07
N LYS A 37 0.30 -12.23 11.22
CA LYS A 37 -0.36 -13.12 10.27
C LYS A 37 -0.61 -12.38 8.94
N PRO A 38 -0.38 -13.03 7.78
CA PRO A 38 -0.84 -12.51 6.51
C PRO A 38 -2.35 -12.26 6.53
N LEU A 39 -2.80 -11.17 5.93
CA LEU A 39 -4.22 -10.81 5.88
C LEU A 39 -5.09 -11.93 5.30
N SER A 40 -4.59 -12.64 4.29
CA SER A 40 -5.27 -13.81 3.71
C SER A 40 -5.60 -14.88 4.75
N ASN A 41 -4.63 -15.20 5.62
CA ASN A 41 -4.81 -16.22 6.65
C ASN A 41 -5.77 -15.72 7.74
N THR A 42 -5.67 -14.44 8.11
CA THR A 42 -6.59 -13.81 9.06
C THR A 42 -8.03 -13.82 8.56
N ILE A 43 -8.26 -13.56 7.26
CA ILE A 43 -9.61 -13.59 6.65
C ILE A 43 -10.18 -15.01 6.65
N LEU A 44 -9.37 -16.01 6.27
CA LEU A 44 -9.80 -17.42 6.28
C LEU A 44 -10.18 -17.87 7.71
N GLU A 45 -9.33 -17.59 8.69
CA GLU A 45 -9.62 -17.87 10.10
C GLU A 45 -10.90 -17.14 10.57
N TYR A 46 -11.10 -15.89 10.16
CA TYR A 46 -12.27 -15.09 10.50
C TYR A 46 -13.58 -15.61 9.90
N VAL A 47 -13.55 -16.11 8.66
CA VAL A 47 -14.70 -16.77 8.00
C VAL A 47 -15.10 -18.06 8.74
N ASP A 48 -14.13 -18.75 9.31
CA ASP A 48 -14.36 -19.98 10.06
C ASP A 48 -14.79 -19.72 11.52
N HIS A 49 -14.71 -18.48 12.01
CA HIS A 49 -15.15 -18.14 13.35
C HIS A 49 -16.69 -18.03 13.47
N PRO A 50 -17.33 -18.80 14.39
CA PRO A 50 -18.78 -18.86 14.50
C PRO A 50 -19.42 -17.55 15.00
N GLU A 51 -18.70 -16.74 15.76
CA GLU A 51 -19.22 -15.51 16.40
C GLU A 51 -19.48 -14.36 15.41
N HIS A 52 -18.84 -14.37 14.24
CA HIS A 52 -19.01 -13.30 13.23
C HIS A 52 -20.23 -13.49 12.31
N LYS A 53 -20.89 -14.65 12.39
CA LYS A 53 -22.02 -15.03 11.53
C LYS A 53 -23.37 -14.57 12.09
N PHE A 54 -23.39 -13.91 13.25
CA PHE A 54 -24.60 -13.56 13.98
C PHE A 54 -24.59 -12.10 14.43
N VAL A 55 -25.77 -11.50 14.60
CA VAL A 55 -25.93 -10.12 15.09
C VAL A 55 -26.72 -10.14 16.41
N GLY A 56 -26.23 -9.39 17.40
CA GLY A 56 -26.84 -9.21 18.71
C GLY A 56 -25.91 -9.61 19.87
N GLU A 57 -26.19 -9.13 21.08
CA GLU A 57 -25.33 -9.37 22.25
C GLU A 57 -25.86 -10.49 23.18
N ILE A 58 -27.18 -10.75 23.24
CA ILE A 58 -27.78 -11.82 24.08
C ILE A 58 -29.08 -12.35 23.43
N GLY A 59 -29.31 -13.68 23.40
CA GLY A 59 -30.56 -14.32 22.96
C GLY A 59 -30.43 -15.30 21.78
N ILE A 60 -31.54 -15.63 21.10
CA ILE A 60 -31.53 -16.37 19.82
C ILE A 60 -31.03 -15.40 18.74
N LEU A 61 -29.76 -15.49 18.38
CA LEU A 61 -29.12 -14.55 17.46
C LEU A 61 -29.46 -14.90 16.00
N ALA A 62 -29.87 -13.89 15.22
CA ALA A 62 -30.13 -14.04 13.80
C ALA A 62 -28.81 -14.11 13.01
N ARG A 63 -28.78 -14.92 11.95
CA ARG A 63 -27.63 -14.93 11.03
C ARG A 63 -27.51 -13.57 10.35
N LYS A 64 -26.28 -13.05 10.30
CA LYS A 64 -25.96 -11.82 9.56
C LYS A 64 -26.14 -12.12 8.07
N HIS A 65 -27.03 -11.37 7.40
CA HIS A 65 -27.14 -11.42 5.94
C HIS A 65 -25.93 -10.67 5.39
N THR A 66 -24.91 -11.42 5.01
CA THR A 66 -23.78 -10.87 4.28
C THR A 66 -24.06 -11.11 2.81
N ASP A 67 -24.44 -10.07 2.08
CA ASP A 67 -24.28 -10.02 0.62
C ASP A 67 -22.78 -9.95 0.35
N ILE A 68 -22.10 -11.06 0.62
CA ILE A 68 -20.89 -11.41 -0.09
C ILE A 68 -21.45 -12.02 -1.38
N ASP A 69 -21.92 -11.15 -2.28
CA ASP A 69 -21.65 -11.45 -3.66
C ASP A 69 -20.14 -11.75 -3.66
N ASP A 70 -19.77 -12.94 -4.13
CA ASP A 70 -18.44 -13.22 -4.62
C ASP A 70 -18.16 -12.13 -5.66
N GLN A 71 -17.79 -10.93 -5.20
CA GLN A 71 -16.93 -10.08 -5.96
C GLN A 71 -15.69 -10.95 -6.07
N GLU A 72 -15.56 -11.64 -7.21
CA GLU A 72 -14.27 -12.00 -7.74
C GLU A 72 -13.39 -10.80 -7.43
N LEU A 73 -12.52 -10.93 -6.43
CA LEU A 73 -11.44 -10.01 -6.30
C LEU A 73 -10.82 -10.07 -7.69
N ASP A 74 -10.83 -8.94 -8.39
CA ASP A 74 -10.05 -8.75 -9.60
C ASP A 74 -8.57 -8.73 -9.14
N VAL A 75 -8.10 -9.84 -8.53
CA VAL A 75 -6.71 -10.10 -8.11
C VAL A 75 -5.81 -10.16 -9.35
N ALA A 76 -6.42 -10.20 -10.54
CA ALA A 76 -5.78 -10.11 -11.83
C ALA A 76 -5.61 -8.67 -12.34
N ARG A 77 -5.83 -7.63 -11.53
CA ARG A 77 -5.20 -6.34 -11.84
C ARG A 77 -3.72 -6.46 -11.49
N PRO A 78 -2.80 -6.52 -12.47
CA PRO A 78 -1.38 -6.48 -12.15
C PRO A 78 -1.12 -5.21 -11.34
N GLN A 79 -0.67 -5.35 -10.10
CA GLN A 79 -0.14 -4.22 -9.35
C GLN A 79 1.03 -3.67 -10.16
N LYS A 80 0.82 -2.51 -10.78
CA LYS A 80 1.88 -1.82 -11.51
C LYS A 80 2.82 -1.21 -10.49
N PHE A 81 3.88 -1.94 -10.16
CA PHE A 81 5.01 -1.40 -9.40
C PHE A 81 5.77 -0.43 -10.31
N ILE A 82 5.58 0.86 -10.09
CA ILE A 82 6.28 1.90 -10.82
C ILE A 82 7.60 2.18 -10.09
N ASN A 83 8.72 1.84 -10.71
CA ASN A 83 10.04 2.19 -10.21
C ASN A 83 10.29 3.69 -10.42
N LYS A 84 9.99 4.49 -9.39
CA LYS A 84 10.15 5.96 -9.45
C LYS A 84 11.59 6.39 -9.72
N GLN A 85 12.56 5.68 -9.15
CA GLN A 85 13.97 6.03 -9.28
C GLN A 85 14.44 5.88 -10.73
N GLU A 86 14.09 4.76 -11.37
CA GLU A 86 14.40 4.50 -12.77
C GLU A 86 13.77 5.54 -13.72
N ILE A 87 12.54 5.97 -13.43
CA ILE A 87 11.89 7.06 -14.18
C ILE A 87 12.67 8.37 -14.04
N MET A 88 13.10 8.72 -12.83
CA MET A 88 13.86 9.95 -12.60
C MET A 88 15.20 9.91 -13.33
N ASP A 89 15.90 8.77 -13.30
CA ASP A 89 17.17 8.56 -13.98
C ASP A 89 16.99 8.65 -15.51
N ASN A 90 15.94 8.05 -16.06
CA ASN A 90 15.59 8.16 -17.47
C ASN A 90 15.32 9.61 -17.89
N ILE A 91 14.58 10.37 -17.09
CA ILE A 91 14.32 11.80 -17.34
C ILE A 91 15.63 12.61 -17.27
N LEU A 92 16.52 12.29 -16.33
CA LEU A 92 17.83 12.95 -16.21
C LEU A 92 18.72 12.69 -17.44
N ASN A 93 18.68 11.47 -17.97
CA ASN A 93 19.46 11.05 -19.13
C ASN A 93 18.82 11.42 -20.49
N MET A 94 17.53 11.74 -20.51
CA MET A 94 16.81 12.16 -21.72
C MET A 94 17.36 13.49 -22.28
N SER A 95 17.51 13.52 -23.61
CA SER A 95 17.89 14.72 -24.35
C SER A 95 16.73 15.71 -24.45
N GLN A 96 17.06 17.00 -24.59
CA GLN A 96 16.04 18.03 -24.73
C GLN A 96 15.20 17.84 -26.01
N LYS A 97 15.81 17.35 -27.09
CA LYS A 97 15.13 17.06 -28.35
C LYS A 97 14.02 16.01 -28.17
N GLN A 98 14.33 14.91 -27.46
CA GLN A 98 13.33 13.88 -27.14
C GLN A 98 12.18 14.43 -26.30
N ALA A 99 12.46 15.31 -25.33
CA ALA A 99 11.42 15.93 -24.52
C ALA A 99 10.52 16.87 -25.34
N GLU A 100 11.08 17.59 -26.31
CA GLU A 100 10.34 18.45 -27.24
C GLU A 100 9.47 17.62 -28.21
N ASP A 101 9.99 16.50 -28.71
CA ASP A 101 9.23 15.53 -29.52
C ASP A 101 8.03 14.96 -28.73
N LEU A 102 8.16 14.84 -27.40
CA LEU A 102 7.08 14.44 -26.47
C LEU A 102 6.17 15.62 -26.05
N GLY A 103 6.34 16.81 -26.63
CA GLY A 103 5.50 17.98 -26.40
C GLY A 103 5.75 18.66 -25.05
N VAL A 104 6.97 18.55 -24.51
CA VAL A 104 7.42 19.26 -23.31
C VAL A 104 8.41 20.35 -23.70
N SER A 105 8.08 21.60 -23.39
CA SER A 105 8.95 22.73 -23.72
C SER A 105 10.27 22.69 -22.94
N ARG A 106 11.34 23.22 -23.55
CA ARG A 106 12.68 23.34 -22.94
C ARG A 106 12.66 23.82 -21.49
N CYS A 107 12.04 24.97 -21.22
CA CYS A 107 12.01 25.56 -19.87
C CYS A 107 11.31 24.62 -18.87
N ARG A 108 10.23 23.95 -19.30
CA ARG A 108 9.50 23.01 -18.45
C ARG A 108 10.30 21.75 -18.18
N PHE A 109 10.99 21.23 -19.20
CA PHE A 109 11.87 20.07 -19.05
C PHE A 109 13.05 20.36 -18.11
N GLN A 110 13.69 21.52 -18.23
CA GLN A 110 14.76 21.93 -17.31
C GLN A 110 14.25 22.13 -15.88
N GLY A 111 13.06 22.73 -15.72
CA GLY A 111 12.42 22.83 -14.40
C GLY A 111 12.14 21.47 -13.76
N ILE A 112 11.77 20.46 -14.56
CA ILE A 112 11.60 19.09 -14.07
C ILE A 112 12.95 18.49 -13.64
N LYS A 113 14.01 18.64 -14.44
CA LYS A 113 15.36 18.17 -14.08
C LYS A 113 15.89 18.82 -12.81
N ASN A 114 15.65 20.10 -12.62
CA ASN A 114 16.09 20.81 -11.41
C ASN A 114 15.38 20.29 -10.16
N ARG A 115 14.05 20.09 -10.21
CA ARG A 115 13.31 19.49 -9.09
C ARG A 115 13.80 18.10 -8.71
N ILE A 116 14.12 17.28 -9.71
CA ILE A 116 14.70 15.95 -9.48
C ILE A 116 16.05 16.06 -8.73
N ARG A 117 16.87 17.06 -9.05
CA ARG A 117 18.18 17.28 -8.42
C ARG A 117 18.11 17.94 -7.05
N GLU A 118 17.17 18.86 -6.85
CA GLU A 118 17.02 19.67 -5.64
C GLU A 118 16.17 18.95 -4.58
N ASP A 119 14.98 18.48 -4.95
CA ASP A 119 14.00 17.90 -4.03
C ASP A 119 14.17 16.38 -3.89
N GLY A 120 14.81 15.71 -4.86
CA GLY A 120 14.97 14.26 -4.86
C GLY A 120 13.66 13.48 -5.01
N ASP A 121 12.56 14.14 -5.40
CA ASP A 121 11.26 13.54 -5.65
C ASP A 121 10.62 14.13 -6.92
N LEU A 122 9.72 13.37 -7.53
CA LEU A 122 8.98 13.76 -8.71
C LEU A 122 7.52 13.31 -8.65
N ASN A 123 6.60 14.27 -8.76
CA ASN A 123 5.18 13.97 -8.86
C ASN A 123 4.81 13.48 -10.29
N LEU A 124 4.62 12.17 -10.42
CA LEU A 124 4.26 11.49 -11.67
C LEU A 124 2.87 11.88 -12.22
N ASN A 125 2.01 12.51 -11.41
CA ASN A 125 0.67 12.91 -11.86
C ASN A 125 0.67 14.22 -12.66
N ILE A 126 1.79 14.95 -12.68
CA ILE A 126 1.89 16.20 -13.44
C ILE A 126 1.78 15.89 -14.94
N PRO A 127 0.94 16.58 -15.72
CA PRO A 127 0.71 16.29 -17.13
C PRO A 127 1.99 16.25 -17.98
N ALA A 128 2.95 17.15 -17.71
CA ALA A 128 4.22 17.16 -18.42
C ALA A 128 5.16 16.02 -18.01
N VAL A 129 5.07 15.54 -16.77
CA VAL A 129 5.85 14.38 -16.32
C VAL A 129 5.27 13.11 -16.94
N ARG A 130 3.93 12.99 -17.03
CA ARG A 130 3.27 11.87 -17.72
C ARG A 130 3.68 11.74 -19.19
N ARG A 131 3.89 12.86 -19.88
CA ARG A 131 4.38 12.86 -21.28
C ARG A 131 5.80 12.32 -21.43
N LEU A 132 6.63 12.38 -20.39
CA LEU A 132 8.02 11.91 -20.42
C LEU A 132 8.15 10.42 -20.06
N ILE A 133 7.09 9.84 -19.47
CA ILE A 133 7.07 8.44 -19.01
C ILE A 133 6.37 7.53 -20.04
N ASN A 134 5.47 8.10 -20.84
CA ASN A 134 4.67 7.40 -21.84
C ASN A 134 5.36 7.29 -23.19
#